data_AF-A0AAE3KZS2-F1
#
_entry.id   AF-A0AAE3KZS2-F1
#
_cell.length_a   1.000
_cell.length_b   1.000
_cell.length_c   1.000
_cell.angle_alpha   90.00
_cell.angle_beta   90.00
_cell.angle_gamma   90.00
#
_symmetry.space_group_name_H-M   'P 1'
#
loop_
_entity.id
_entity.type
_entity.pdbx_description
1 polymer ?
#
loop_
_entity_poly.entity_id
_entity_poly.type
_entity_poly.pdbx_seq_one_letter_code
_entity_poly.pdbx_strand_id
1 'polypeptide(L)' 'MNNKDKFTFITFLIIFIIYNIIGYIFDVDVLKVLTIHKNGFGISFISVIAPVITAYLIYYILRRLEISINK' A
#
# COMPACT_ATOMS: atom_id res chain seq x y z
N MET A 1 -18.39 -3.95 -11.10
CA MET A 1 -17.54 -3.57 -9.96
C MET A 1 -18.36 -2.70 -9.03
N ASN A 2 -18.62 -3.17 -7.81
CA ASN A 2 -19.49 -2.49 -6.85
C ASN A 2 -18.79 -1.23 -6.30
N ASN A 3 -19.53 -0.26 -5.77
CA ASN A 3 -18.94 1.01 -5.29
C ASN A 3 -17.92 0.78 -4.16
N LYS A 4 -18.12 -0.25 -3.33
CA LYS A 4 -17.18 -0.66 -2.27
C LYS A 4 -15.86 -1.18 -2.85
N ASP A 5 -15.92 -1.93 -3.94
CA ASP A 5 -14.73 -2.49 -4.61
C ASP A 5 -13.90 -1.38 -5.25
N LYS A 6 -14.58 -0.39 -5.85
CA LYS A 6 -13.92 0.81 -6.41
C LYS A 6 -13.20 1.60 -5.33
N PHE A 7 -13.85 1.86 -4.20
CA PHE A 7 -13.25 2.59 -3.09
C PHE A 7 -12.02 1.86 -2.56
N THR A 8 -12.13 0.56 -2.31
CA THR A 8 -11.03 -0.29 -1.84
C THR A 8 -9.84 -0.28 -2.82
N PHE A 9 -10.12 -0.41 -4.12
CA PHE A 9 -9.10 -0.36 -5.16
C PHE A 9 -8.39 1.01 -5.20
N ILE A 10 -9.13 2.11 -5.14
CA ILE A 10 -8.57 3.46 -5.11
C ILE A 10 -7.70 3.67 -3.86
N THR A 11 -8.19 3.25 -2.69
CA THR A 11 -7.42 3.32 -1.43
C THR A 11 -6.12 2.54 -1.54
N PHE A 12 -6.16 1.31 -2.07
CA PHE A 12 -4.96 0.51 -2.29
C PHE A 12 -3.98 1.21 -3.23
N LEU A 13 -4.46 1.76 -4.34
CA LEU A 13 -3.64 2.45 -5.34
C LEU A 13 -2.94 3.68 -4.74
N ILE A 14 -3.64 4.46 -3.92
CA ILE A 14 -3.06 5.60 -3.19
C ILE A 14 -1.95 5.15 -2.25
N ILE A 15 -2.21 4.12 -1.41
CA ILE A 15 -1.22 3.59 -0.47
C ILE A 15 0.00 3.08 -1.23
N PHE A 16 -0.21 2.34 -2.31
CA PHE A 16 0.86 1.80 -3.14
C PHE A 16 1.75 2.89 -3.74
N ILE A 17 1.16 3.98 -4.26
CA ILE A 17 1.91 5.13 -4.77
C ILE A 17 2.73 5.77 -3.66
N ILE A 18 2.15 6.02 -2.48
CA ILE A 18 2.86 6.63 -1.35
C ILE A 18 4.06 5.79 -0.94
N TYR A 19 3.89 4.47 -0.83
CA TYR A 19 4.98 3.56 -0.48
C TYR A 19 6.12 3.59 -1.50
N ASN A 20 5.80 3.63 -2.80
CA ASN A 20 6.82 3.77 -3.84
C ASN A 20 7.53 5.13 -3.76
N ILE A 21 6.79 6.22 -3.57
CA ILE A 21 7.38 7.57 -3.42
C ILE A 21 8.35 7.59 -2.23
N ILE A 22 7.95 7.04 -1.08
CA ILE A 22 8.83 6.90 0.09
C ILE A 22 10.06 6.06 -0.27
N GLY A 23 9.89 4.93 -0.95
CA GLY A 23 11.00 4.11 -1.43
C GLY A 23 12.00 4.88 -2.29
N TYR A 24 11.52 5.74 -3.19
CA TYR A 24 12.39 6.58 -4.02
C TYR A 24 13.04 7.74 -3.25
N ILE A 25 12.30 8.41 -2.35
CA ILE A 25 12.83 9.55 -1.58
C ILE A 25 13.89 9.11 -0.57
N PHE A 26 13.65 8.00 0.13
CA PHE A 26 14.53 7.50 1.19
C PHE A 26 15.55 6.46 0.70
N ASP A 27 15.60 6.22 -0.62
CA ASP A 27 16.45 5.22 -1.25
C ASP A 27 16.30 3.81 -0.66
N VAL A 28 15.07 3.45 -0.29
CA VAL A 28 14.74 2.15 0.30
C VAL A 28 14.32 1.20 -0.81
N ASP A 29 15.25 0.39 -1.29
CA ASP A 29 15.01 -0.54 -2.41
C ASP A 29 13.85 -1.51 -2.17
N VAL A 30 13.63 -1.93 -0.92
CA VAL A 30 12.53 -2.84 -0.58
C VAL A 30 11.14 -2.21 -0.76
N LEU A 31 11.04 -0.87 -0.82
CA LEU A 31 9.80 -0.13 -1.04
C LEU A 31 9.57 0.23 -2.51
N LYS A 32 10.59 0.12 -3.36
CA LYS A 32 10.50 0.40 -4.80
C LYS A 32 10.04 -0.87 -5.52
N VAL A 33 8.98 -0.77 -6.31
CA VAL A 33 8.49 -1.91 -7.12
C VAL A 33 9.53 -2.36 -8.12
N LEU A 34 10.19 -1.39 -8.75
CA LEU A 34 11.24 -1.60 -9.71
C LEU A 34 12.44 -0.78 -9.26
N THR A 35 13.56 -1.46 -9.07
CA THR A 35 14.83 -0.82 -8.77
C THR A 35 15.76 -1.06 -9.94
N ILE A 36 16.08 0.00 -10.68
CA ILE A 36 16.99 -0.08 -11.82
C ILE A 36 18.42 0.06 -11.29
N HIS A 37 19.21 -0.99 -11.47
CA HIS A 37 20.62 -1.01 -11.17
C HIS A 37 21.42 -0.89 -12.47
N LYS A 38 22.68 -0.45 -12.38
CA LYS A 38 23.58 -0.34 -13.54
C LYS A 38 23.70 -1.62 -14.36
N ASN A 39 23.50 -2.79 -13.76
CA ASN A 39 23.66 -4.10 -14.38
C ASN A 39 22.35 -4.93 -14.45
N GLY A 40 21.18 -4.32 -14.18
CA GLY A 40 19.92 -5.06 -14.22
C GLY A 40 18.77 -4.37 -13.49
N PHE A 41 17.63 -5.06 -13.36
CA PHE A 41 16.49 -4.59 -12.60
C PHE A 41 16.18 -5.55 -11.45
N GLY A 42 15.80 -5.00 -10.30
CA GLY A 42 15.27 -5.74 -9.16
C GLY A 42 13.78 -5.46 -9.00
N ILE A 43 13.00 -6.48 -8.65
CA ILE A 43 11.60 -6.35 -8.30
C ILE A 43 11.46 -6.65 -6.81
N SER A 44 10.89 -5.73 -6.04
CA SER A 44 10.64 -5.97 -4.62
C SER A 44 9.26 -6.59 -4.40
N PHE A 45 9.22 -7.76 -3.77
CA PHE A 45 7.94 -8.33 -3.31
C PHE A 45 7.38 -7.55 -2.11
N ILE A 46 8.26 -6.93 -1.32
CA ILE A 46 7.90 -6.17 -0.12
C ILE A 46 7.12 -4.91 -0.49
N SER A 47 7.42 -4.29 -1.63
CA SER A 47 6.72 -3.10 -2.12
C SER A 47 5.26 -3.38 -2.50
N VAL A 48 4.87 -4.65 -2.66
CA VAL A 48 3.48 -5.06 -2.90
C VAL A 48 2.83 -5.54 -1.60
N ILE A 49 3.56 -6.31 -0.78
CA ILE A 49 3.03 -6.87 0.47
C ILE A 49 2.73 -5.77 1.51
N ALA A 50 3.62 -4.80 1.68
CA ALA A 50 3.45 -3.75 2.70
C ALA A 50 2.20 -2.87 2.46
N PRO A 51 1.90 -2.42 1.23
CA PRO A 51 0.62 -1.75 0.93
C PRO A 51 -0.61 -2.60 1.21
N VAL A 52 -0.58 -3.90 0.89
CA VAL A 52 -1.70 -4.83 1.17
C VAL A 52 -1.96 -4.92 2.67
N ILE A 53 -0.92 -5.18 3.48
CA ILE A 53 -1.03 -5.26 4.93
C ILE A 53 -1.59 -3.95 5.51
N THR A 54 -1.09 -2.82 5.03
CA THR A 54 -1.54 -1.48 5.45
C THR A 54 -3.02 -1.26 5.14
N ALA A 55 -3.48 -1.63 3.93
CA ALA A 55 -4.89 -1.51 3.55
C ALA A 55 -5.80 -2.37 4.46
N TYR A 56 -5.39 -3.60 4.79
CA TYR A 56 -6.11 -4.48 5.72
C TYR A 56 -6.17 -3.89 7.14
N LEU A 57 -5.06 -3.33 7.63
CA LEU A 57 -4.99 -2.68 8.95
C LEU A 57 -5.91 -1.46 9.03
N ILE A 58 -5.89 -0.60 8.01
CA ILE A 58 -6.79 0.56 7.93
C ILE A 58 -8.25 0.10 7.94
N TYR A 59 -8.59 -0.90 7.13
CA TYR A 59 -9.94 -1.46 7.12
C TYR A 59 -10.36 -2.00 8.49
N TYR A 60 -9.48 -2.75 9.15
CA TYR A 60 -9.73 -3.28 10.49
C TYR A 60 -9.96 -2.18 11.53
N ILE A 61 -9.11 -1.14 11.53
CA ILE A 61 -9.23 0.00 12.44
C ILE A 61 -10.52 0.77 12.19
N LEU A 62 -10.85 1.08 10.93
CA LEU A 62 -12.08 1.78 10.57
C LEU A 62 -13.32 1.01 11.06
N ARG A 63 -13.35 -0.31 10.83
CA ARG A 63 -14.45 -1.16 11.30
C ARG A 63 -14.55 -1.16 12.83
N ARG A 64 -13.44 -1.20 13.55
CA ARG A 64 -13.42 -1.17 15.02
C ARG A 64 -13.87 0.18 15.57
N LEU A 65 -13.47 1.28 14.93
CA LEU A 65 -13.89 2.64 15.31
C LEU A 65 -15.38 2.84 15.07
N GLU A 66 -15.91 2.39 13.94
CA GLU A 66 -17.35 2.45 13.64
C GLU A 66 -18.17 1.67 14.67
N ILE A 67 -17.71 0.48 15.07
CA ILE A 67 -18.33 -0.31 16.16
C ILE A 67 -18.25 0.42 17.52
N SER A 68 -17.17 1.17 17.77
CA SER A 68 -16.98 1.89 19.03
C SER A 68 -17.80 3.17 19.14
N ILE A 69 -18.13 3.82 18.03
CA ILE A 69 -18.93 5.07 18.00
C ILE A 69 -20.43 4.77 18.10
N ASN A 70 -20.87 3.60 17.62
CA ASN A 70 -22.28 3.18 17.61
C ASN A 70 -22.74 2.46 18.89
N LYS A 71 -21.92 2.48 19.96
CA LYS A 71 -22.17 1.81 21.24
C LYS A 71 -22.31 2.83 22.36
#